data_AF-A0A953Q525-F1
#
_entry.id   AF-A0A953Q525-F1
#
_cell.length_a   1.000
_cell.length_b   1.000
_cell.length_c   1.000
_cell.angle_alpha   90.00
_cell.angle_beta   90.00
_cell.angle_gamma   90.00
#
_symmetry.space_group_name_H-M   'P 1'
#
loop_
_entity.id
_entity.type
_entity.pdbx_description
1 polymer ?
#
loop_
_entity_poly.entity_id
_entity_poly.type
_entity_poly.pdbx_seq_one_letter_code
_entity_poly.pdbx_strand_id
1 'polypeptide(L)' 'MGASLQLGKLLVIAGVVLVALGLLLMAGSKFSFWGLGHLPGDIVYKGKNTQFYFPVVTCLLLSVILTLVVWLVSFLTRR' A
#
# COMPACT_ATOMS: atom_id res chain seq x y z
N MET A 1 -13.80 -29.99 -11.89
CA MET A 1 -14.26 -28.64 -12.25
C MET A 1 -13.97 -27.59 -11.15
N GLY A 2 -12.83 -27.71 -10.43
CA GLY A 2 -12.47 -26.80 -9.31
C GLY A 2 -11.13 -26.08 -9.48
N ALA A 3 -10.21 -26.61 -10.29
CA ALA A 3 -8.86 -26.04 -10.47
C ALA A 3 -8.86 -24.69 -11.21
N SER A 4 -9.74 -24.52 -12.21
CA SER A 4 -9.87 -23.27 -12.97
C SER A 4 -10.39 -22.12 -12.10
N LEU A 5 -11.32 -22.41 -11.17
CA LEU A 5 -11.85 -21.42 -10.24
C LEU A 5 -10.79 -20.98 -9.22
N GLN A 6 -9.97 -21.92 -8.75
CA GLN A 6 -8.84 -21.63 -7.85
C GLN A 6 -7.78 -20.78 -8.55
N LEU A 7 -7.42 -21.10 -9.79
CA LEU A 7 -6.50 -20.30 -10.60
C LEU A 7 -7.04 -18.88 -10.85
N GLY A 8 -8.34 -18.74 -11.15
CA GLY A 8 -8.98 -17.43 -11.29
C GLY A 8 -8.89 -16.57 -10.03
N LYS A 9 -9.15 -17.16 -8.85
CA LYS A 9 -9.00 -16.45 -7.56
C LYS A 9 -7.54 -16.03 -7.32
N LEU A 10 -6.58 -16.90 -7.63
CA LEU A 10 -5.15 -16.61 -7.47
C LEU A 10 -4.70 -15.45 -8.38
N LEU A 11 -5.16 -15.42 -9.63
CA LEU A 11 -4.89 -14.33 -10.57
C LEU A 11 -5.47 -12.99 -10.10
N VAL A 12 -6.69 -12.99 -9.56
CA VAL A 12 -7.30 -11.77 -9.01
C VAL A 12 -6.51 -11.24 -7.82
N ILE A 13 -6.11 -12.11 -6.88
CA ILE A 13 -5.29 -11.72 -5.73
C ILE A 13 -3.94 -11.15 -6.20
N ALA A 14 -3.26 -11.83 -7.13
CA ALA A 14 -1.99 -11.39 -7.68
C ALA A 14 -2.11 -10.01 -8.37
N GLY A 15 -3.18 -9.77 -9.11
CA GLY A 15 -3.46 -8.47 -9.74
C GLY A 15 -3.64 -7.35 -8.72
N VAL A 16 -4.39 -7.58 -7.64
CA VAL A 16 -4.56 -6.61 -6.56
C VAL A 16 -3.23 -6.28 -5.88
N VAL A 17 -2.39 -7.29 -5.61
CA VAL A 17 -1.06 -7.10 -5.03
C VAL A 17 -0.16 -6.28 -5.96
N LEU A 18 -0.16 -6.56 -7.27
CA LEU A 18 0.63 -5.82 -8.24
C LEU A 18 0.21 -4.34 -8.34
N VAL A 19 -1.09 -4.06 -8.36
CA VAL A 19 -1.60 -2.67 -8.36
C VAL A 19 -1.20 -1.95 -7.07
N ALA A 20 -1.32 -2.61 -5.91
CA ALA A 20 -0.89 -2.05 -4.63
C ALA A 20 0.61 -1.72 -4.61
N LEU A 21 1.47 -2.63 -5.08
CA LEU A 21 2.90 -2.40 -5.21
C LEU A 21 3.22 -1.27 -6.18
N GLY A 22 2.53 -1.21 -7.32
CA GLY A 22 2.66 -0.12 -8.30
C GLY A 22 2.32 1.24 -7.70
N LEU A 23 1.24 1.33 -6.92
CA LEU A 23 0.84 2.55 -6.22
C LEU A 23 1.86 2.96 -5.14
N LEU A 24 2.41 2.00 -4.40
CA LEU A 24 3.48 2.26 -3.43
C LEU A 24 4.75 2.78 -4.11
N LEU A 25 5.15 2.21 -5.25
CA LEU A 25 6.31 2.67 -6.01
C LEU A 25 6.07 4.05 -6.64
N MET A 26 4.87 4.34 -7.15
CA MET A 26 4.51 5.68 -7.64
C MET A 26 4.46 6.73 -6.53
N ALA A 27 3.98 6.34 -5.34
CA ALA A 27 4.01 7.22 -4.17
C ALA A 27 5.45 7.48 -3.69
N GLY A 28 6.29 6.44 -3.65
CA GLY A 28 7.71 6.55 -3.31
C GLY A 28 8.54 7.34 -4.32
N SER A 29 8.26 7.21 -5.62
CA SER A 29 8.96 7.97 -6.66
C SER A 29 8.57 9.44 -6.69
N LYS A 30 7.30 9.78 -6.42
CA LYS A 30 6.89 11.17 -6.15
C LYS A 30 7.55 11.75 -4.89
N PHE A 31 7.87 10.91 -3.91
CA PHE A 31 8.59 11.31 -2.70
C PHE A 31 10.03 11.76 -2.97
N SER A 32 10.71 11.11 -3.92
CA SER A 32 12.11 11.39 -4.24
C SER A 32 12.31 12.57 -5.21
N PHE A 33 11.31 12.93 -6.01
CA PHE A 33 11.48 13.91 -7.09
C PHE A 33 11.31 15.38 -6.65
N TRP A 34 10.75 15.64 -5.47
CA TRP A 34 10.27 16.99 -5.13
C TRP A 34 11.21 17.86 -4.28
N GLY A 35 12.41 17.42 -3.88
CA GLY A 35 13.46 18.30 -3.32
C GLY A 35 13.09 19.21 -2.11
N LEU A 36 11.88 19.08 -1.57
CA LEU A 36 11.25 19.95 -0.58
C LEU A 36 10.47 19.02 0.35
N GLY A 37 11.16 18.60 1.42
CA GLY A 37 10.68 17.62 2.40
C GLY A 37 9.51 18.08 3.26
N HIS A 38 8.34 18.30 2.65
CA HIS A 38 7.08 18.50 3.35
C HIS A 38 5.95 17.96 2.47
N LEU A 39 5.64 16.67 2.57
CA LEU A 39 4.30 16.22 2.21
C LEU A 39 3.36 16.72 3.32
N PRO A 40 2.26 17.42 3.00
CA PRO A 40 1.24 17.73 3.99
C PRO A 40 0.59 16.40 4.43
N GLY A 41 1.00 15.89 5.59
CA GLY A 41 0.50 14.62 6.15
C GLY A 41 1.55 13.75 6.84
N ASP A 42 2.83 13.85 6.45
CA ASP A 42 3.90 13.14 7.14
C ASP A 42 4.47 14.01 8.27
N ILE A 43 4.53 13.45 9.47
CA ILE A 43 5.00 14.18 10.64
C ILE A 43 6.52 14.26 10.54
N VAL A 44 7.00 15.42 10.07
CA VAL A 44 8.44 15.71 9.98
C VAL A 44 8.81 16.66 11.11
N TYR A 45 9.48 16.12 12.12
CA TYR A 45 10.06 16.92 13.19
C TYR A 45 11.54 17.17 12.89
N LYS A 46 11.88 18.41 12.51
CA LYS A 46 13.27 18.86 12.33
C LYS A 46 13.72 19.63 13.57
N GLY A 47 14.52 18.98 14.41
CA GLY A 47 15.27 19.62 15.49
C GLY A 47 16.64 20.15 15.03
N LYS A 48 17.35 20.84 15.93
CA LYS A 48 18.69 21.43 15.66
C LYS A 48 19.76 20.41 15.25
N ASN A 49 19.65 19.14 15.68
CA ASN A 49 20.60 18.06 15.34
C ASN A 49 19.93 16.71 15.06
N THR A 50 18.59 16.66 14.99
CA THR A 50 17.82 15.42 14.83
C THR A 50 16.67 15.64 13.87
N GLN A 51 16.47 14.71 12.95
CA GLN A 51 15.35 14.71 12.01
C GLN A 51 14.54 13.43 12.23
N PHE A 52 13.29 13.57 12.66
CA PHE A 52 12.36 12.45 12.82
C PHE A 52 11.29 12.54 11.74
N TYR A 53 11.18 11.50 10.94
CA TYR A 53 10.25 11.42 9.81
C TYR A 53 9.28 10.25 10.06
N PHE A 54 8.00 10.55 10.16
CA PHE A 54 6.96 9.53 10.36
C PHE A 54 5.98 9.53 9.17
N PRO A 55 6.05 8.50 8.29
CA PRO A 55 5.26 8.41 7.08
C PRO A 55 3.83 7.91 7.35
N VAL A 56 2.99 8.76 7.97
CA VAL A 56 1.61 8.40 8.36
C VAL A 56 0.81 7.94 7.14
N VAL A 57 0.97 8.62 6.01
CA VAL A 57 0.20 8.34 4.79
C VAL A 57 0.53 6.94 4.26
N THR A 58 1.80 6.55 4.29
CA THR A 58 2.24 5.22 3.85
C THR A 58 1.69 4.12 4.75
N CYS A 59 1.73 4.32 6.07
CA CYS A 59 1.15 3.36 7.03
C CYS A 59 -0.36 3.20 6.83
N LEU A 60 -1.07 4.31 6.59
CA LEU A 60 -2.52 4.29 6.33
C LEU A 60 -2.84 3.54 5.04
N LEU A 61 -2.12 3.83 3.96
CA LEU A 61 -2.32 3.19 2.66
C LEU A 61 -2.09 1.67 2.75
N LEU A 62 -1.01 1.28 3.42
CA LEU A 62 -0.65 -0.12 3.62
C LEU A 62 -1.71 -0.86 4.45
N SER A 63 -2.26 -0.21 5.47
CA SER A 63 -3.38 -0.73 6.27
C SER A 63 -4.64 -0.96 5.44
N VAL A 64 -5.04 0.01 4.62
CA VAL A 64 -6.21 -0.11 3.73
C VAL A 64 -6.03 -1.23 2.71
N ILE A 65 -4.84 -1.35 2.12
CA ILE A 65 -4.51 -2.43 1.17
C ILE A 65 -4.61 -3.79 1.87
N LEU A 66 -3.98 -3.97 3.04
CA LEU A 66 -4.06 -5.23 3.79
C LEU A 66 -5.52 -5.56 4.13
N THR A 67 -6.28 -4.56 4.57
CA THR A 67 -7.70 -4.73 4.91
C THR A 67 -8.50 -5.16 3.68
N LEU A 68 -8.29 -4.54 2.52
CA LEU A 68 -8.94 -4.91 1.26
C LEU A 68 -8.58 -6.33 0.82
N VAL A 69 -7.32 -6.73 0.93
CA VAL A 69 -6.87 -8.08 0.59
C VAL A 69 -7.53 -9.11 1.52
N VAL A 70 -7.50 -8.90 2.83
CA VAL A 70 -8.12 -9.79 3.82
C VAL A 70 -9.64 -9.84 3.62
N TRP A 71 -10.27 -8.69 3.38
CA TRP A 71 -11.70 -8.60 3.11
C TRP A 71 -12.07 -9.36 1.84
N LEU A 72 -11.31 -9.19 0.76
CA LEU A 72 -11.54 -9.88 -0.51
C LEU A 72 -11.36 -11.39 -0.37
N VAL A 73 -10.29 -11.84 0.31
CA VAL A 73 -10.07 -13.27 0.59
C VAL A 73 -11.20 -13.85 1.44
N SER A 74 -11.60 -13.15 2.51
CA SER A 74 -12.73 -13.56 3.37
C SER A 74 -14.03 -13.63 2.57
N PHE A 75 -14.31 -12.63 1.73
CA PHE A 75 -15.50 -12.58 0.89
C PHE A 75 -15.54 -13.73 -0.13
N LEU A 76 -14.41 -14.03 -0.77
CA LEU A 76 -14.30 -15.11 -1.77
C LEU A 76 -14.24 -16.52 -1.16
N THR A 77 -13.98 -16.63 0.15
CA THR A 77 -13.88 -17.91 0.88
C THR A 77 -15.16 -18.22 1.67
N ARG A 78 -15.95 -17.19 2.04
CA ARG A 78 -17.24 -17.35 2.74
C ARG A 78 -18.45 -17.46 1.80
N ARG A 79 -18.23 -17.50 0.47
CA ARG A 79 -19.22 -17.87 -0.54
C ARG A 79 -18.85 -19.20 -1.19
#